data_AF-A0A9N9QZG0-F1
#
_entry.id   AF-A0A9N9QZG0-F1
#
_cell.length_a   1.000
_cell.length_b   1.000
_cell.length_c   1.000
_cell.angle_alpha   90.00
_cell.angle_beta   90.00
_cell.angle_gamma   90.00
#
_symmetry.space_group_name_H-M   'P 1'
#
loop_
_entity.id
_entity.type
_entity.pdbx_description
1 polymer ?
#
loop_
_entity_poly.entity_id
_entity_poly.type
_entity_poly.pdbx_seq_one_letter_code
_entity_poly.pdbx_strand_id
1 'polypeptide(L)'
;MTLPVDNGFMNYENSRDSAKKPTVKQAYAEGGIKAGASRLASVTYSVLSRRKAAEEGAARLARVLSALDLTALGVGSTLGVGVYVLAGDVAKNYAGPAVVLSFLLAAVASVFAGLCYAEFGARVPKAGSAYVYSYVCVGEFIAFIIGWNLILEYIIGAASVVKALSEYLDSLLDKAMSTHLQAVMPLDSPHLARYPDLFAFAVIMVFSVALAFGVKESTRFNNFCTGVNLCVVLFVIISGSFKADTKNWRIPASEVPKSEKKDFGSGGFAPYGLAGIIKGAAVCFYGFIGFDCVATAGEEARRPQKSIPFAVVASLLVVFLAYCGVSCVLTLMVPYYMQDEKAPFPFVYDQLGWPWAKYAVSVGAICALCSSLLGAVFPLPRIIYAMASDGLLFRFLGRVSARYQTPLAGTVLAGLFTGTLAMIFELEQLIHMMSIGTLLAYSMVASCVMLLRYERRYD
;
A
#
# COMPACT_ATOMS: atom_id res chain seq x y z
N MET A 1 21.63 56.21 -36.80
CA MET A 1 22.49 55.08 -36.37
C MET A 1 21.55 53.98 -35.90
N THR A 2 21.20 53.09 -36.82
CA THR A 2 20.22 52.01 -36.67
C THR A 2 20.98 50.70 -36.61
N LEU A 3 20.73 49.88 -35.59
CA LEU A 3 21.25 48.52 -35.47
C LEU A 3 20.09 47.52 -35.54
N PRO A 4 20.32 46.31 -36.09
CA PRO A 4 19.31 45.58 -36.84
C PRO A 4 18.52 44.56 -36.02
N VAL A 5 17.33 44.26 -36.52
CA VAL A 5 16.45 43.16 -36.14
C VAL A 5 16.89 41.93 -36.92
N ASP A 6 17.23 40.83 -36.23
CA ASP A 6 17.48 39.54 -36.88
C ASP A 6 16.40 38.53 -36.45
N ASN A 7 15.52 38.22 -37.41
CA ASN A 7 14.45 37.23 -37.31
C ASN A 7 14.99 35.87 -37.79
N GLY A 8 15.31 34.97 -36.87
CA GLY A 8 15.67 33.58 -37.17
C GLY A 8 14.47 32.64 -37.14
N PHE A 9 13.49 32.80 -38.03
CA PHE A 9 12.50 31.74 -38.31
C PHE A 9 13.08 30.80 -39.38
N MET A 10 13.52 29.62 -38.97
CA MET A 10 13.89 28.53 -39.88
C MET A 10 12.63 27.95 -40.54
N ASN A 11 12.44 28.28 -41.81
CA ASN A 11 11.43 27.70 -42.71
C ASN A 11 11.70 26.20 -42.94
N TYR A 12 10.80 25.35 -42.48
CA TYR A 12 10.77 23.91 -42.75
C TYR A 12 9.92 23.63 -43.99
N GLU A 13 10.38 24.00 -45.18
CA GLU A 13 9.71 23.63 -46.44
C GLU A 13 10.67 23.71 -47.64
N ASN A 14 11.46 22.64 -47.85
CA ASN A 14 11.88 22.08 -49.14
C ASN A 14 13.15 21.23 -49.00
N SER A 15 12.98 19.91 -48.86
CA SER A 15 13.98 18.92 -49.29
C SER A 15 13.31 17.58 -49.57
N ARG A 16 12.38 17.56 -50.53
CA ARG A 16 12.02 16.32 -51.23
C ARG A 16 12.96 16.15 -52.40
N ASP A 17 14.16 15.65 -52.13
CA ASP A 17 15.06 15.13 -53.16
C ASP A 17 15.36 13.65 -52.91
N SER A 18 14.73 12.81 -53.73
CA SER A 18 15.25 11.55 -54.28
C SER A 18 16.30 10.77 -53.45
N ALA A 19 15.96 10.31 -52.25
CA ALA A 19 16.71 9.22 -51.60
C ALA A 19 16.22 7.86 -52.12
N LYS A 20 16.92 7.31 -53.12
CA LYS A 20 16.70 5.94 -53.64
C LYS A 20 16.64 4.96 -52.48
N LYS A 21 15.51 4.26 -52.32
CA LYS A 21 15.38 3.13 -51.37
C LYS A 21 16.46 2.08 -51.70
N PRO A 22 17.30 1.67 -50.72
CA PRO A 22 18.33 0.68 -50.98
C PRO A 22 17.68 -0.64 -51.40
N THR A 23 18.21 -1.25 -52.46
CA THR A 23 17.71 -2.51 -53.00
C THR A 23 18.08 -3.64 -52.02
N VAL A 24 17.20 -4.64 -51.87
CA VAL A 24 17.33 -5.77 -50.92
C VAL A 24 18.71 -6.46 -50.98
N LYS A 25 19.41 -6.41 -52.13
CA LYS A 25 20.76 -6.94 -52.31
C LYS A 25 21.86 -6.17 -51.53
N GLN A 26 21.72 -4.86 -51.29
CA GLN A 26 22.69 -4.08 -50.50
C GLN A 26 22.56 -4.34 -49.00
N ALA A 27 21.34 -4.57 -48.51
CA ALA A 27 21.11 -4.93 -47.10
C ALA A 27 21.69 -6.31 -46.71
N TYR A 28 21.87 -7.21 -47.69
CA TYR A 28 22.52 -8.50 -47.48
C TYR A 28 24.06 -8.40 -47.42
N ALA A 29 24.66 -7.43 -48.12
CA ALA A 29 26.12 -7.26 -48.19
C ALA A 29 26.72 -6.70 -46.88
N GLU A 30 25.96 -5.95 -46.09
CA GLU A 30 26.39 -5.37 -44.80
C GLU A 30 26.06 -6.24 -43.57
N GLY A 31 25.91 -7.56 -43.75
CA GLY A 31 25.71 -8.50 -42.63
C GLY A 31 24.24 -8.70 -42.23
N GLY A 32 23.34 -8.69 -43.23
CA GLY A 32 21.87 -8.59 -43.19
C GLY A 32 21.04 -9.47 -42.24
N ILE A 33 21.65 -10.31 -41.39
CA ILE A 33 20.97 -10.98 -40.26
C ILE A 33 21.54 -10.50 -38.92
N LYS A 34 22.87 -10.35 -38.78
CA LYS A 34 23.50 -9.80 -37.57
C LYS A 34 23.25 -8.31 -37.41
N ALA A 35 23.31 -7.54 -38.50
CA ALA A 35 22.97 -6.11 -38.52
C ALA A 35 21.46 -5.86 -38.36
N GLY A 36 20.64 -6.79 -38.85
CA GLY A 36 19.19 -6.78 -38.64
C GLY A 36 18.82 -7.11 -37.19
N ALA A 37 19.45 -8.12 -36.60
CA ALA A 37 19.28 -8.48 -35.20
C ALA A 37 19.86 -7.42 -34.25
N SER A 38 20.97 -6.76 -34.59
CA SER A 38 21.51 -5.66 -33.79
C SER A 38 20.69 -4.39 -33.92
N ARG A 39 20.13 -4.07 -35.10
CA ARG A 39 19.14 -2.99 -35.26
C ARG A 39 17.83 -3.29 -34.56
N LEU A 40 17.33 -4.51 -34.65
CA LEU A 40 16.14 -4.92 -33.94
C LEU A 40 16.40 -4.85 -32.43
N ALA A 41 17.53 -5.38 -31.96
CA ALA A 41 17.94 -5.27 -30.55
C ALA A 41 18.12 -3.81 -30.12
N SER A 42 18.70 -2.93 -30.95
CA SER A 42 18.88 -1.53 -30.61
C SER A 42 17.57 -0.74 -30.63
N VAL A 43 16.67 -1.05 -31.57
CA VAL A 43 15.33 -0.45 -31.65
C VAL A 43 14.47 -0.95 -30.50
N THR A 44 14.43 -2.26 -30.26
CA THR A 44 13.77 -2.88 -29.11
C THR A 44 14.34 -2.35 -27.80
N TYR A 45 15.66 -2.21 -27.68
CA TYR A 45 16.29 -1.56 -26.52
C TYR A 45 15.85 -0.10 -26.39
N SER A 46 15.89 0.70 -27.45
CA SER A 46 15.49 2.11 -27.42
C SER A 46 14.01 2.33 -27.09
N VAL A 47 13.15 1.40 -27.49
CA VAL A 47 11.71 1.41 -27.17
C VAL A 47 11.50 0.99 -25.72
N LEU A 48 12.13 -0.10 -25.27
CA LEU A 48 12.01 -0.59 -23.89
C LEU A 48 12.68 0.33 -22.87
N SER A 49 13.71 1.08 -23.27
CA SER A 49 14.48 2.00 -22.43
C SER A 49 14.01 3.46 -22.54
N ARG A 50 12.85 3.73 -23.18
CA ARG A 50 12.34 5.09 -23.29
C ARG A 50 12.11 5.67 -21.90
N ARG A 51 12.68 6.85 -21.63
CA ARG A 51 12.49 7.58 -20.37
C ARG A 51 11.53 8.75 -20.58
N LYS A 52 10.68 9.01 -19.59
CA LYS A 52 9.72 10.11 -19.64
C LYS A 52 10.43 11.42 -19.33
N ALA A 53 10.39 12.38 -20.26
CA ALA A 53 10.81 13.75 -19.99
C ALA A 53 9.87 14.37 -18.94
N ALA A 54 10.42 15.18 -18.03
CA ALA A 54 9.66 15.86 -16.98
C ALA A 54 8.83 17.04 -17.53
N GLU A 55 8.04 16.85 -18.60
CA GLU A 55 7.22 17.94 -19.17
C GLU A 55 5.92 18.19 -18.37
N GLU A 56 5.44 19.45 -18.44
CA GLU A 56 4.42 20.06 -17.56
C GLU A 56 2.96 20.02 -18.09
N GLY A 57 2.68 19.38 -19.23
CA GLY A 57 1.41 19.53 -19.95
C GLY A 57 0.59 18.26 -20.14
N ALA A 58 -0.21 17.87 -19.16
CA ALA A 58 -1.43 17.06 -19.35
C ALA A 58 -2.38 17.32 -18.14
N ALA A 59 -3.69 17.15 -18.34
CA ALA A 59 -4.76 17.55 -17.43
C ALA A 59 -4.39 17.45 -15.93
N ARG A 60 -4.33 18.60 -15.25
CA ARG A 60 -3.85 18.71 -13.87
C ARG A 60 -4.98 18.36 -12.89
N LEU A 61 -4.74 17.36 -12.04
CA LEU A 61 -5.56 17.11 -10.86
C LEU A 61 -5.61 18.37 -9.96
N ALA A 62 -6.70 18.54 -9.22
CA ALA A 62 -6.88 19.72 -8.38
C ALA A 62 -5.95 19.69 -7.15
N ARG A 63 -5.12 20.72 -6.97
CA ARG A 63 -4.23 20.87 -5.80
C ARG A 63 -4.99 21.27 -4.55
N VAL A 64 -5.56 20.30 -3.85
CA VAL A 64 -6.45 20.53 -2.70
C VAL A 64 -5.84 20.13 -1.35
N LEU A 65 -4.88 19.20 -1.34
CA LEU A 65 -4.35 18.55 -0.14
C LEU A 65 -3.26 19.37 0.55
N SER A 66 -3.41 19.57 1.86
CA SER A 66 -2.39 20.17 2.73
C SER A 66 -1.41 19.11 3.27
N ALA A 67 -0.33 19.56 3.93
CA ALA A 67 0.61 18.63 4.57
C ALA A 67 -0.06 17.76 5.65
N LEU A 68 -1.01 18.33 6.40
CA LEU A 68 -1.75 17.58 7.43
C LEU A 68 -2.71 16.57 6.81
N ASP A 69 -3.38 16.92 5.71
CA ASP A 69 -4.24 15.97 4.98
C ASP A 69 -3.41 14.80 4.45
N LEU A 70 -2.20 15.07 3.96
CA LEU A 70 -1.28 14.04 3.50
C LEU A 70 -0.76 13.17 4.65
N THR A 71 -0.43 13.75 5.81
CA THR A 71 -0.04 12.99 6.99
C THR A 71 -1.20 12.12 7.48
N ALA A 72 -2.41 12.66 7.56
CA ALA A 72 -3.61 11.92 7.94
C ALA A 72 -3.94 10.82 6.92
N LEU A 73 -3.74 11.05 5.63
CA LEU A 73 -3.87 10.02 4.61
C LEU A 73 -2.83 8.91 4.82
N GLY A 74 -1.57 9.25 5.06
CA GLY A 74 -0.50 8.28 5.29
C GLY A 74 -0.64 7.50 6.61
N VAL A 75 -1.12 8.14 7.68
CA VAL A 75 -1.42 7.47 8.95
C VAL A 75 -2.69 6.62 8.80
N GLY A 76 -3.74 7.15 8.18
CA GLY A 76 -5.00 6.44 7.98
C GLY A 76 -4.84 5.20 7.08
N SER A 77 -4.01 5.28 6.04
CA SER A 77 -3.73 4.17 5.13
C SER A 77 -2.99 3.02 5.83
N THR A 78 -1.98 3.35 6.62
CA THR A 78 -1.09 2.39 7.30
C THR A 78 -1.71 1.86 8.59
N LEU A 79 -2.25 2.72 9.45
CA LEU A 79 -2.76 2.41 10.79
C LEU A 79 -4.18 1.81 10.71
N GLY A 80 -4.27 0.59 10.16
CA GLY A 80 -5.51 -0.16 10.01
C GLY A 80 -5.38 -1.58 10.55
N VAL A 81 -5.46 -2.56 9.65
CA VAL A 81 -5.38 -4.01 9.96
C VAL A 81 -4.12 -4.36 10.77
N GLY A 82 -2.99 -3.68 10.49
CA GLY A 82 -1.74 -3.90 11.21
C GLY A 82 -1.83 -3.73 12.72
N VAL A 83 -2.50 -2.68 13.22
CA VAL A 83 -2.60 -2.44 14.67
C VAL A 83 -3.68 -3.32 15.28
N TYR A 84 -4.83 -3.43 14.62
CA TYR A 84 -6.05 -3.98 15.24
C TYR A 84 -6.19 -5.50 15.12
N VAL A 85 -5.52 -6.12 14.15
CA VAL A 85 -5.61 -7.57 13.88
C VAL A 85 -4.23 -8.19 13.98
N LEU A 86 -3.28 -7.68 13.22
CA LEU A 86 -1.97 -8.31 13.04
C LEU A 86 -1.13 -8.34 14.31
N ALA A 87 -1.25 -7.34 15.18
CA ALA A 87 -0.54 -7.32 16.46
C ALA A 87 -0.88 -8.54 17.32
N GLY A 88 -2.14 -8.98 17.31
CA GLY A 88 -2.58 -10.15 18.08
C GLY A 88 -2.26 -11.48 17.41
N ASP A 89 -2.48 -11.56 16.10
CA ASP A 89 -2.09 -12.73 15.31
C ASP A 89 -0.58 -13.02 15.40
N VAL A 90 0.26 -12.00 15.20
CA VAL A 90 1.73 -12.14 15.28
C VAL A 90 2.19 -12.48 16.70
N ALA A 91 1.57 -11.87 17.73
CA ALA A 91 1.86 -12.23 19.11
C ALA A 91 1.52 -13.70 19.38
N LYS A 92 0.37 -14.18 18.94
CA LYS A 92 -0.07 -15.56 19.20
C LYS A 92 0.69 -16.61 18.41
N ASN A 93 1.04 -16.33 17.16
CA ASN A 93 1.41 -17.35 16.18
C ASN A 93 2.88 -17.35 15.78
N TYR A 94 3.58 -16.24 15.99
CA TYR A 94 4.90 -16.05 15.41
C TYR A 94 5.95 -15.58 16.42
N ALA A 95 5.66 -14.55 17.22
CA ALA A 95 6.69 -13.85 17.99
C ALA A 95 6.46 -13.85 19.50
N GLY A 96 5.25 -14.12 20.00
CA GLY A 96 4.95 -13.93 21.42
C GLY A 96 5.08 -12.47 21.84
N PRO A 97 5.50 -12.19 23.08
CA PRO A 97 5.84 -10.84 23.55
C PRO A 97 6.90 -10.13 22.70
N ALA A 98 7.79 -10.87 22.03
CA ALA A 98 8.79 -10.32 21.12
C ALA A 98 8.20 -9.77 19.81
N VAL A 99 6.87 -9.74 19.64
CA VAL A 99 6.19 -9.00 18.57
C VAL A 99 6.62 -7.53 18.50
N VAL A 100 6.97 -6.91 19.64
CA VAL A 100 7.50 -5.54 19.67
C VAL A 100 8.82 -5.42 18.88
N LEU A 101 9.69 -6.43 18.98
CA LEU A 101 10.93 -6.48 18.18
C LEU A 101 10.64 -6.75 16.70
N SER A 102 9.59 -7.51 16.40
CA SER A 102 9.13 -7.78 15.04
C SER A 102 8.66 -6.49 14.36
N PHE A 103 7.83 -5.68 15.04
CA PHE A 103 7.42 -4.36 14.56
C PHE A 103 8.58 -3.38 14.48
N LEU A 104 9.54 -3.41 15.42
CA LEU A 104 10.74 -2.57 15.35
C LEU A 104 11.57 -2.89 14.10
N LEU A 105 11.80 -4.16 13.79
CA LEU A 105 12.54 -4.57 12.61
C LEU A 105 11.82 -4.16 11.32
N ALA A 106 10.51 -4.37 11.26
CA ALA A 106 9.67 -3.92 10.15
C ALA A 106 9.70 -2.39 9.99
N ALA A 107 9.68 -1.64 11.09
CA ALA A 107 9.74 -0.18 11.08
C ALA A 107 11.06 0.34 10.50
N VAL A 108 12.19 -0.27 10.86
CA VAL A 108 13.51 0.12 10.35
C VAL A 108 13.56 -0.04 8.82
N ALA A 109 13.08 -1.18 8.30
CA ALA A 109 13.00 -1.39 6.86
C ALA A 109 12.10 -0.35 6.17
N SER A 110 10.94 -0.07 6.75
CA SER A 110 9.97 0.91 6.23
C SER A 110 10.47 2.35 6.31
N VAL A 111 11.28 2.72 7.31
CA VAL A 111 11.90 4.05 7.40
C VAL A 111 12.91 4.24 6.27
N PHE A 112 13.76 3.25 5.98
CA PHE A 112 14.70 3.35 4.85
C PHE A 112 13.99 3.46 3.51
N ALA A 113 12.92 2.68 3.30
CA ALA A 113 12.08 2.82 2.10
C ALA A 113 11.40 4.20 2.07
N GLY A 114 10.79 4.63 3.18
CA GLY A 114 10.12 5.91 3.33
C GLY A 114 11.01 7.12 3.01
N LEU A 115 12.27 7.09 3.44
CA LEU A 115 13.24 8.13 3.11
C LEU A 115 13.53 8.19 1.60
N CYS A 116 13.62 7.04 0.92
CA CYS A 116 13.77 6.99 -0.54
C CYS A 116 12.54 7.58 -1.25
N TYR A 117 11.34 7.23 -0.80
CA TYR A 117 10.08 7.79 -1.32
C TYR A 117 9.95 9.29 -1.04
N ALA A 118 10.36 9.76 0.14
CA ALA A 118 10.38 11.17 0.49
C ALA A 118 11.31 11.98 -0.42
N GLU A 119 12.54 11.49 -0.64
CA GLU A 119 13.51 12.12 -1.54
C GLU A 119 12.98 12.18 -2.98
N PHE A 120 12.43 11.08 -3.48
CA PHE A 120 11.96 11.01 -4.87
C PHE A 120 10.66 11.79 -5.08
N GLY A 121 9.70 11.70 -4.16
CA GLY A 121 8.42 12.41 -4.23
C GLY A 121 8.58 13.93 -4.15
N ALA A 122 9.61 14.43 -3.46
CA ALA A 122 9.96 15.86 -3.53
C ALA A 122 10.55 16.27 -4.89
N ARG A 123 11.30 15.39 -5.55
CA ARG A 123 11.97 15.67 -6.84
C ARG A 123 11.02 15.57 -8.02
N VAL A 124 10.15 14.56 -8.03
CA VAL A 124 9.21 14.27 -9.12
C VAL A 124 7.80 14.19 -8.54
N PRO A 125 7.16 15.36 -8.27
CA PRO A 125 5.83 15.44 -7.66
C PRO A 125 4.72 15.19 -8.70
N LYS A 126 4.75 14.02 -9.34
CA LYS A 126 3.77 13.54 -10.31
C LYS A 126 2.95 12.40 -9.71
N ALA A 127 1.72 12.22 -10.18
CA ALA A 127 0.84 11.14 -9.75
C ALA A 127 1.35 9.80 -10.29
N GLY A 128 1.37 8.76 -9.45
CA GLY A 128 1.78 7.40 -9.83
C GLY A 128 2.99 6.84 -9.08
N SER A 129 3.61 7.61 -8.17
CA SER A 129 4.60 7.08 -7.20
C SER A 129 5.70 6.23 -7.88
N ALA A 130 5.98 5.03 -7.39
CA ALA A 130 7.05 4.15 -7.88
C ALA A 130 7.01 3.86 -9.40
N TYR A 131 5.83 3.87 -10.03
CA TYR A 131 5.70 3.74 -11.49
C TYR A 131 6.40 4.90 -12.21
N VAL A 132 6.06 6.14 -11.85
CA VAL A 132 6.67 7.33 -12.47
C VAL A 132 8.16 7.39 -12.14
N TYR A 133 8.54 7.00 -10.93
CA TYR A 133 9.94 7.03 -10.51
C TYR A 133 10.79 6.08 -11.35
N SER A 134 10.28 4.87 -11.59
CA SER A 134 10.93 3.87 -12.43
C SER A 134 10.97 4.27 -13.91
N TYR A 135 9.92 4.94 -14.41
CA TYR A 135 9.89 5.44 -15.80
C TYR A 135 10.92 6.54 -16.03
N VAL A 136 11.06 7.46 -15.07
CA VAL A 136 12.04 8.55 -15.18
C VAL A 136 13.48 8.02 -15.04
N CYS A 137 13.73 7.08 -14.13
CA CYS A 137 15.10 6.61 -13.84
C CYS A 137 15.60 5.47 -14.72
N VAL A 138 14.74 4.51 -15.06
CA VAL A 138 15.19 3.24 -15.66
C VAL A 138 14.67 3.09 -17.08
N GLY A 139 13.36 3.21 -17.28
CA GLY A 139 12.74 3.18 -18.59
C GLY A 139 11.37 2.51 -18.60
N GLU A 140 10.71 2.56 -19.76
CA GLU A 140 9.32 2.15 -19.98
C GLU A 140 9.03 0.70 -19.58
N PHE A 141 9.90 -0.27 -19.91
CA PHE A 141 9.64 -1.69 -19.61
C PHE A 141 9.60 -1.98 -18.10
N ILE A 142 10.58 -1.47 -17.35
CA ILE A 142 10.61 -1.64 -15.90
C ILE A 142 9.47 -0.84 -15.26
N ALA A 143 9.17 0.36 -15.76
CA ALA A 143 8.00 1.11 -15.34
C ALA A 143 6.71 0.31 -15.56
N PHE A 144 6.54 -0.35 -16.70
CA PHE A 144 5.36 -1.18 -16.98
C PHE A 144 5.20 -2.32 -15.96
N ILE A 145 6.28 -3.05 -15.65
CA ILE A 145 6.27 -4.12 -14.64
C ILE A 145 5.88 -3.56 -13.27
N ILE A 146 6.52 -2.47 -12.85
CA ILE A 146 6.25 -1.83 -11.55
C ILE A 146 4.84 -1.24 -11.49
N GLY A 147 4.34 -0.68 -12.59
CA GLY A 147 2.98 -0.16 -12.69
C GLY A 147 1.92 -1.25 -12.50
N TRP A 148 2.09 -2.40 -13.16
CA TRP A 148 1.21 -3.55 -12.93
C TRP A 148 1.34 -4.13 -11.52
N ASN A 149 2.56 -4.20 -10.99
CA ASN A 149 2.80 -4.61 -9.60
C ASN A 149 2.04 -3.70 -8.62
N LEU A 150 2.12 -2.37 -8.79
CA LEU A 150 1.39 -1.42 -7.95
C LEU A 150 -0.13 -1.57 -8.09
N ILE A 151 -0.66 -1.75 -9.31
CA ILE A 151 -2.10 -1.95 -9.50
C ILE A 151 -2.57 -3.19 -8.73
N LEU A 152 -1.86 -4.31 -8.88
CA LEU A 152 -2.18 -5.54 -8.16
C LEU A 152 -2.04 -5.36 -6.66
N GLU A 153 -0.96 -4.74 -6.20
CA GLU A 153 -0.70 -4.45 -4.79
C GLU A 153 -1.84 -3.65 -4.15
N TYR A 154 -2.29 -2.56 -4.77
CA TYR A 154 -3.40 -1.75 -4.24
C TYR A 154 -4.75 -2.49 -4.31
N ILE A 155 -5.00 -3.29 -5.35
CA ILE A 155 -6.20 -4.12 -5.43
C ILE A 155 -6.22 -5.15 -4.29
N ILE A 156 -5.10 -5.85 -4.07
CA ILE A 156 -4.96 -6.88 -3.04
C ILE A 156 -4.99 -6.25 -1.64
N GLY A 157 -4.35 -5.09 -1.45
CA GLY A 157 -4.36 -4.38 -0.18
C GLY A 157 -5.72 -3.81 0.19
N ALA A 158 -6.47 -3.29 -0.78
CA ALA A 158 -7.86 -2.92 -0.53
C ALA A 158 -8.72 -4.15 -0.19
N ALA A 159 -8.44 -5.30 -0.82
CA ALA A 159 -9.14 -6.56 -0.54
C ALA A 159 -8.84 -7.08 0.87
N SER A 160 -7.58 -7.03 1.33
CA SER A 160 -7.21 -7.45 2.69
C SER A 160 -7.87 -6.55 3.73
N VAL A 161 -7.90 -5.23 3.52
CA VAL A 161 -8.49 -4.31 4.49
C VAL A 161 -10.01 -4.50 4.60
N VAL A 162 -10.72 -4.64 3.49
CA VAL A 162 -12.18 -4.87 3.54
C VAL A 162 -12.52 -6.26 4.09
N LYS A 163 -11.69 -7.27 3.81
CA LYS A 163 -11.82 -8.61 4.41
C LYS A 163 -11.63 -8.57 5.91
N ALA A 164 -10.61 -7.87 6.39
CA ALA A 164 -10.39 -7.67 7.83
C ALA A 164 -11.54 -6.91 8.49
N LEU A 165 -12.12 -5.91 7.82
CA LEU A 165 -13.32 -5.22 8.32
C LEU A 165 -14.52 -6.17 8.45
N SER A 166 -14.72 -7.04 7.46
CA SER A 166 -15.76 -8.07 7.50
C SER A 166 -15.57 -9.04 8.68
N GLU A 167 -14.35 -9.57 8.85
CA GLU A 167 -14.03 -10.50 9.94
C GLU A 167 -14.10 -9.86 11.33
N TYR A 168 -13.67 -8.60 11.44
CA TYR A 168 -13.76 -7.85 12.69
C TYR A 168 -15.21 -7.61 13.09
N LEU A 169 -16.07 -7.21 12.14
CA LEU A 169 -17.51 -7.03 12.38
C LEU A 169 -18.20 -8.36 12.70
N ASP A 170 -17.86 -9.44 11.99
CA ASP A 170 -18.38 -10.78 12.28
C ASP A 170 -18.01 -11.24 13.70
N SER A 171 -16.78 -10.96 14.13
CA SER A 171 -16.35 -11.25 15.50
C SER A 171 -17.11 -10.45 16.57
N LEU A 172 -17.60 -9.25 16.25
CA LEU A 172 -18.45 -8.46 17.15
C LEU A 172 -19.90 -8.95 17.18
N LEU A 173 -20.33 -9.65 16.14
CA LEU A 173 -21.64 -10.28 15.99
C LEU A 173 -21.61 -11.77 16.36
N ASP A 174 -20.66 -12.18 17.21
CA ASP A 174 -20.50 -13.56 17.68
C ASP A 174 -20.44 -14.61 16.53
N LYS A 175 -19.81 -14.25 15.41
CA LYS A 175 -19.62 -15.08 14.21
C LYS A 175 -20.91 -15.47 13.49
N ALA A 176 -21.98 -14.70 13.67
CA ALA A 176 -23.27 -14.97 13.04
C ALA A 176 -23.19 -14.99 11.50
N MET A 177 -22.46 -14.04 10.89
CA MET A 177 -22.38 -13.91 9.44
C MET A 177 -21.57 -15.06 8.84
N SER A 178 -20.40 -15.38 9.40
CA SER A 178 -19.60 -16.52 8.90
C SER A 178 -20.32 -17.85 9.08
N THR A 179 -21.03 -18.06 10.19
CA THR A 179 -21.81 -19.28 10.44
C THR A 179 -22.94 -19.44 9.42
N HIS A 180 -23.70 -18.37 9.15
CA HIS A 180 -24.76 -18.41 8.15
C HIS A 180 -24.23 -18.61 6.72
N LEU A 181 -23.16 -17.89 6.33
CA LEU A 181 -22.61 -18.01 4.98
C LEU A 181 -21.95 -19.36 4.73
N GLN A 182 -21.27 -19.94 5.73
CA GLN A 182 -20.72 -21.31 5.63
C GLN A 182 -21.83 -22.35 5.49
N ALA A 183 -22.99 -22.15 6.12
CA ALA A 183 -24.12 -23.06 6.00
C ALA A 183 -24.79 -23.00 4.62
N VAL A 184 -24.86 -21.81 4.01
CA VAL A 184 -25.56 -21.60 2.72
C VAL A 184 -24.64 -21.78 1.51
N MET A 185 -23.37 -21.37 1.60
CA MET A 185 -22.40 -21.38 0.50
C MET A 185 -21.00 -21.84 0.98
N PRO A 186 -20.83 -23.11 1.36
CA PRO A 186 -19.52 -23.64 1.71
C PRO A 186 -18.60 -23.69 0.48
N LEU A 187 -17.35 -23.30 0.67
CA LEU A 187 -16.27 -23.47 -0.31
C LEU A 187 -15.26 -24.48 0.26
N ASP A 188 -15.32 -25.71 -0.24
CA ASP A 188 -14.45 -26.82 0.20
C ASP A 188 -13.13 -26.87 -0.57
N SER A 189 -12.36 -25.78 -0.56
CA SER A 189 -11.01 -25.78 -1.12
C SER A 189 -9.97 -25.33 -0.09
N PRO A 190 -8.82 -26.01 0.00
CA PRO A 190 -7.81 -25.73 1.02
C PRO A 190 -7.10 -24.38 0.85
N HIS A 191 -7.24 -23.75 -0.31
CA HIS A 191 -6.53 -22.50 -0.65
C HIS A 191 -7.47 -21.29 -0.84
N LEU A 192 -8.79 -21.45 -0.77
CA LEU A 192 -9.74 -20.34 -0.86
C LEU A 192 -10.41 -20.13 0.50
N ALA A 193 -11.13 -19.02 0.62
CA ALA A 193 -11.95 -18.74 1.79
C ALA A 193 -12.99 -19.84 2.01
N ARG A 194 -13.32 -20.12 3.27
CA ARG A 194 -14.33 -21.13 3.64
C ARG A 194 -15.73 -20.84 3.10
N TYR A 195 -15.99 -19.57 2.80
CA TYR A 195 -17.24 -19.08 2.23
C TYR A 195 -16.98 -17.81 1.41
N PRO A 196 -17.78 -17.52 0.37
CA PRO A 196 -17.66 -16.29 -0.38
C PRO A 196 -18.17 -15.10 0.46
N ASP A 197 -17.29 -14.15 0.73
CA ASP A 197 -17.60 -12.99 1.58
C ASP A 197 -18.32 -11.88 0.79
N LEU A 198 -19.65 -12.04 0.67
CA LEU A 198 -20.50 -11.07 -0.04
C LEU A 198 -20.57 -9.72 0.67
N PHE A 199 -20.39 -9.69 2.00
CA PHE A 199 -20.38 -8.44 2.75
C PHE A 199 -19.15 -7.61 2.41
N ALA A 200 -17.96 -8.21 2.41
CA ALA A 200 -16.73 -7.57 1.99
C ALA A 200 -16.84 -7.03 0.55
N PHE A 201 -17.41 -7.81 -0.37
CA PHE A 201 -17.68 -7.40 -1.75
C PHE A 201 -18.59 -6.16 -1.83
N ALA A 202 -19.69 -6.15 -1.08
CA ALA A 202 -20.61 -5.02 -1.07
C ALA A 202 -19.97 -3.74 -0.52
N VAL A 203 -19.20 -3.85 0.57
CA VAL A 203 -18.53 -2.71 1.20
C VAL A 203 -17.52 -2.07 0.24
N ILE A 204 -16.66 -2.84 -0.42
CA ILE A 204 -15.69 -2.26 -1.35
C ILE A 204 -16.37 -1.60 -2.55
N MET A 205 -17.48 -2.14 -3.05
CA MET A 205 -18.24 -1.50 -4.13
C MET A 205 -18.79 -0.14 -3.70
N VAL A 206 -19.31 -0.03 -2.47
CA VAL A 206 -19.75 1.25 -1.90
C VAL A 206 -18.60 2.24 -1.81
N PHE A 207 -17.44 1.83 -1.31
CA PHE A 207 -16.26 2.71 -1.19
C PHE A 207 -15.69 3.12 -2.55
N SER A 208 -15.68 2.21 -3.53
CA SER A 208 -15.22 2.49 -4.89
C SER A 208 -16.12 3.50 -5.59
N VAL A 209 -17.44 3.37 -5.41
CA VAL A 209 -18.43 4.32 -5.93
C VAL A 209 -18.34 5.66 -5.20
N ALA A 210 -18.17 5.66 -3.87
CA ALA A 210 -17.99 6.88 -3.08
C ALA A 210 -16.76 7.68 -3.52
N LEU A 211 -15.62 7.01 -3.78
CA LEU A 211 -14.41 7.65 -4.31
C LEU A 211 -14.58 8.18 -5.73
N ALA A 212 -15.46 7.56 -6.54
CA ALA A 212 -15.76 8.06 -7.87
C ALA A 212 -16.51 9.41 -7.83
N PHE A 213 -17.27 9.71 -6.77
CA PHE A 213 -18.08 10.93 -6.65
C PHE A 213 -17.35 12.17 -6.11
N GLY A 214 -16.14 12.05 -5.54
CA GLY A 214 -15.31 13.23 -5.28
C GLY A 214 -14.31 13.10 -4.13
N VAL A 215 -13.06 13.47 -4.41
CA VAL A 215 -11.90 13.34 -3.51
C VAL A 215 -11.98 14.24 -2.27
N LYS A 216 -12.58 15.43 -2.37
CA LYS A 216 -12.63 16.40 -1.26
C LYS A 216 -13.41 15.87 -0.05
N GLU A 217 -14.60 15.32 -0.28
CA GLU A 217 -15.41 14.78 0.79
C GLU A 217 -14.80 13.49 1.36
N SER A 218 -14.23 12.64 0.50
CA SER A 218 -13.48 11.45 0.94
C SER A 218 -12.30 11.80 1.85
N THR A 219 -11.58 12.90 1.56
CA THR A 219 -10.44 13.34 2.39
C THR A 219 -10.90 13.84 3.77
N ARG A 220 -12.00 14.60 3.84
CA ARG A 220 -12.55 15.05 5.14
C ARG A 220 -13.00 13.88 6.00
N PHE A 221 -13.70 12.92 5.40
CA PHE A 221 -14.11 11.70 6.09
C PHE A 221 -12.88 10.89 6.56
N ASN A 222 -11.87 10.74 5.72
CA ASN A 222 -10.62 10.09 6.10
C ASN A 222 -9.94 10.77 7.30
N ASN A 223 -9.81 12.10 7.27
CA ASN A 223 -9.19 12.85 8.37
C ASN A 223 -9.95 12.67 9.69
N PHE A 224 -11.28 12.66 9.64
CA PHE A 224 -12.11 12.38 10.81
C PHE A 224 -11.85 10.96 11.35
N CYS A 225 -11.92 9.94 10.48
CA CYS A 225 -11.67 8.55 10.87
C CYS A 225 -10.25 8.33 11.41
N THR A 226 -9.24 8.94 10.79
CA THR A 226 -7.85 8.88 11.26
C THR A 226 -7.69 9.55 12.63
N GLY A 227 -8.34 10.70 12.85
CA GLY A 227 -8.32 11.38 14.14
C GLY A 227 -8.93 10.53 15.27
N VAL A 228 -10.10 9.95 15.02
CA VAL A 228 -10.75 9.02 15.96
C VAL A 228 -9.85 7.81 16.23
N ASN A 229 -9.25 7.24 15.18
CA ASN A 229 -8.35 6.11 15.29
C ASN A 229 -7.13 6.42 16.19
N LEU A 230 -6.47 7.56 15.99
CA LEU A 230 -5.34 7.98 16.84
C LEU A 230 -5.76 8.16 18.31
N CYS A 231 -6.93 8.72 18.58
CA CYS A 231 -7.47 8.82 19.93
C CYS A 231 -7.68 7.43 20.57
N VAL A 232 -8.20 6.47 19.80
CA VAL A 232 -8.43 5.10 20.29
C VAL A 232 -7.13 4.35 20.50
N VAL A 233 -6.12 4.51 19.63
CA VAL A 233 -4.78 3.97 19.84
C VAL A 233 -4.17 4.48 21.15
N LEU A 234 -4.24 5.79 21.39
CA LEU A 234 -3.76 6.38 22.64
C LEU A 234 -4.54 5.84 23.84
N PHE A 235 -5.86 5.71 23.71
CA PHE A 235 -6.69 5.10 24.73
C PHE A 235 -6.24 3.67 25.05
N VAL A 236 -6.00 2.83 24.03
CA VAL A 236 -5.52 1.45 24.21
C VAL A 236 -4.17 1.41 24.92
N ILE A 237 -3.23 2.27 24.53
CA ILE A 237 -1.91 2.36 25.17
C ILE A 237 -2.05 2.75 26.64
N ILE A 238 -2.85 3.78 26.95
CA ILE A 238 -3.01 4.29 28.32
C ILE A 238 -3.75 3.26 29.18
N SER A 239 -4.92 2.80 28.74
CA SER A 239 -5.75 1.85 29.48
C SER A 239 -5.07 0.49 29.65
N GLY A 240 -4.38 0.01 28.61
CA GLY A 240 -3.58 -1.21 28.67
C GLY A 240 -2.40 -1.11 29.63
N SER A 241 -1.77 0.06 29.75
CA SER A 241 -0.70 0.29 30.73
C SER A 241 -1.18 0.13 32.18
N PHE A 242 -2.43 0.50 32.50
CA PHE A 242 -3.00 0.29 33.83
C PHE A 242 -3.29 -1.18 34.16
N LYS A 243 -3.42 -2.04 33.15
CA LYS A 243 -3.70 -3.48 33.28
C LYS A 243 -2.53 -4.36 32.83
N ALA A 244 -1.36 -3.77 32.63
CA ALA A 244 -0.16 -4.47 32.22
C ALA A 244 0.41 -5.32 33.37
N ASP A 245 0.61 -6.62 33.13
CA ASP A 245 1.32 -7.52 34.04
C ASP A 245 2.60 -8.04 33.38
N THR A 246 3.75 -7.67 33.93
CA THR A 246 5.07 -8.12 33.45
C THR A 246 5.28 -9.63 33.54
N LYS A 247 4.46 -10.35 34.33
CA LYS A 247 4.47 -11.81 34.37
C LYS A 247 4.12 -12.42 33.02
N ASN A 248 3.29 -11.76 32.21
CA ASN A 248 2.90 -12.24 30.88
C ASN A 248 4.09 -12.31 29.91
N TRP A 249 5.19 -11.60 30.19
CA TRP A 249 6.44 -11.69 29.41
C TRP A 249 7.44 -12.72 29.97
N ARG A 250 7.15 -13.32 31.12
CA ARG A 250 8.04 -14.24 31.85
C ARG A 250 7.38 -15.58 32.14
N ILE A 251 6.34 -15.93 31.36
CA ILE A 251 5.57 -17.18 31.52
C ILE A 251 6.52 -18.38 31.40
N PRO A 252 6.62 -19.25 32.42
CA PRO A 252 7.49 -20.41 32.36
C PRO A 252 6.95 -21.45 31.37
N ALA A 253 7.85 -22.22 30.75
CA ALA A 253 7.50 -23.26 29.77
C ALA A 253 6.49 -24.31 30.30
N SER A 254 6.39 -24.47 31.62
CA SER A 254 5.44 -25.37 32.28
C SER A 254 3.99 -24.88 32.28
N GLU A 255 3.77 -23.56 32.21
CA GLU A 255 2.43 -22.95 32.24
C GLU A 255 1.86 -22.72 30.83
N VAL A 256 2.69 -22.88 29.79
CA VAL A 256 2.25 -22.77 28.41
C VAL A 256 1.34 -23.96 28.06
N PRO A 257 0.11 -23.73 27.56
CA PRO A 257 -0.79 -24.80 27.17
C PRO A 257 -0.17 -25.69 26.10
N LYS A 258 -0.15 -27.00 26.33
CA LYS A 258 0.20 -27.98 25.30
C LYS A 258 -1.07 -28.36 24.56
N SER A 259 -1.18 -27.96 23.30
CA SER A 259 -2.28 -28.35 22.41
C SER A 259 -1.75 -29.30 21.35
N GLU A 260 -2.46 -30.40 21.09
CA GLU A 260 -2.11 -31.33 19.99
C GLU A 260 -2.13 -30.63 18.61
N LYS A 261 -2.89 -29.54 18.49
CA LYS A 261 -3.09 -28.82 17.23
C LYS A 261 -2.10 -27.67 17.01
N LYS A 262 -1.46 -27.17 18.07
CA LYS A 262 -0.64 -25.95 17.98
C LYS A 262 0.40 -25.89 19.10
N ASP A 263 1.66 -25.74 18.71
CA ASP A 263 2.75 -25.47 19.62
C ASP A 263 2.83 -23.95 19.90
N PHE A 264 2.73 -23.58 21.17
CA PHE A 264 2.84 -22.19 21.62
C PHE A 264 4.28 -21.83 22.01
N GLY A 265 5.24 -22.73 21.85
CA GLY A 265 6.65 -22.48 22.11
C GLY A 265 7.03 -22.54 23.58
N SER A 266 8.21 -22.00 23.93
CA SER A 266 8.84 -22.22 25.23
C SER A 266 8.40 -21.25 26.34
N GLY A 267 7.44 -20.38 26.09
CA GLY A 267 7.11 -19.28 27.00
C GLY A 267 8.21 -18.20 27.08
N GLY A 268 8.08 -17.30 28.04
CA GLY A 268 8.95 -16.14 28.20
C GLY A 268 8.73 -15.05 27.16
N PHE A 269 9.75 -14.22 26.93
CA PHE A 269 9.64 -13.05 26.05
C PHE A 269 9.66 -13.43 24.56
N ALA A 270 10.46 -14.43 24.18
CA ALA A 270 10.61 -14.87 22.79
C ALA A 270 10.34 -16.39 22.67
N PRO A 271 9.07 -16.84 22.81
CA PRO A 271 8.71 -18.26 22.86
C PRO A 271 9.07 -19.03 21.57
N TYR A 272 9.15 -18.33 20.44
CA TYR A 272 9.49 -18.88 19.12
C TYR A 272 10.93 -18.56 18.69
N GLY A 273 11.74 -18.00 19.60
CA GLY A 273 13.12 -17.61 19.34
C GLY A 273 13.30 -16.55 18.25
N LEU A 274 14.54 -16.40 17.77
CA LEU A 274 14.89 -15.43 16.74
C LEU A 274 14.18 -15.69 15.40
N ALA A 275 13.98 -16.97 15.06
CA ALA A 275 13.26 -17.34 13.84
C ALA A 275 11.81 -16.84 13.86
N GLY A 276 11.14 -16.92 15.02
CA GLY A 276 9.80 -16.36 15.21
C GLY A 276 9.74 -14.85 15.06
N ILE A 277 10.74 -14.13 15.60
CA ILE A 277 10.85 -12.67 15.47
C ILE A 277 11.01 -12.26 13.99
N ILE A 278 11.86 -12.96 13.23
CA ILE A 278 12.08 -12.65 11.82
C ILE A 278 10.83 -12.95 10.98
N LYS A 279 10.17 -14.09 11.22
CA LYS A 279 8.90 -14.43 10.56
C LYS A 279 7.80 -13.42 10.90
N GLY A 280 7.68 -13.06 12.17
CA GLY A 280 6.77 -12.03 12.66
C GLY A 280 7.05 -10.68 12.01
N ALA A 281 8.31 -10.28 11.84
CA ALA A 281 8.68 -9.03 11.18
C ALA A 281 8.25 -8.98 9.71
N ALA A 282 8.36 -10.10 8.99
CA ALA A 282 7.90 -10.20 7.60
C ALA A 282 6.37 -10.01 7.49
N VAL A 283 5.62 -10.53 8.47
CA VAL A 283 4.17 -10.31 8.57
C VAL A 283 3.89 -8.86 8.98
N CYS A 284 4.50 -8.36 10.06
CA CYS A 284 4.36 -6.98 10.56
C CYS A 284 4.72 -5.91 9.53
N PHE A 285 5.57 -6.21 8.54
CA PHE A 285 5.87 -5.31 7.42
C PHE A 285 4.60 -4.82 6.73
N TYR A 286 3.59 -5.69 6.60
CA TYR A 286 2.27 -5.32 6.07
C TYR A 286 1.68 -4.09 6.78
N GLY A 287 1.82 -4.00 8.10
CA GLY A 287 1.28 -2.86 8.86
C GLY A 287 1.91 -1.52 8.47
N PHE A 288 3.13 -1.51 7.94
CA PHE A 288 3.79 -0.28 7.51
C PHE A 288 3.51 0.10 6.06
N ILE A 289 2.82 -0.75 5.30
CA ILE A 289 2.46 -0.45 3.91
C ILE A 289 1.36 0.60 3.89
N GLY A 290 1.50 1.60 3.01
CA GLY A 290 0.51 2.65 2.81
C GLY A 290 1.07 4.06 2.90
N PHE A 291 2.27 4.29 3.45
CA PHE A 291 2.86 5.65 3.47
C PHE A 291 3.13 6.18 2.05
N ASP A 292 3.34 5.28 1.09
CA ASP A 292 3.58 5.57 -0.32
C ASP A 292 2.34 6.11 -1.03
N CYS A 293 1.14 5.99 -0.45
CA CYS A 293 -0.06 6.66 -0.94
C CYS A 293 0.10 8.19 -0.95
N VAL A 294 0.89 8.73 0.00
CA VAL A 294 1.23 10.16 0.10
C VAL A 294 2.00 10.61 -1.13
N ALA A 295 2.93 9.77 -1.59
CA ALA A 295 3.73 10.03 -2.79
C ALA A 295 2.86 9.99 -4.06
N THR A 296 1.87 9.08 -4.11
CA THR A 296 0.89 9.02 -5.22
C THR A 296 0.01 10.27 -5.30
N ALA A 297 -0.28 10.90 -4.15
CA ALA A 297 -1.07 12.12 -4.05
C ALA A 297 -0.31 13.42 -4.45
N GLY A 298 0.91 13.31 -5.00
CA GLY A 298 1.80 14.46 -5.21
C GLY A 298 1.24 15.55 -6.13
N GLU A 299 0.44 15.21 -7.14
CA GLU A 299 -0.20 16.21 -8.04
C GLU A 299 -1.33 16.99 -7.36
N GLU A 300 -1.93 16.44 -6.32
CA GLU A 300 -3.03 17.05 -5.56
C GLU A 300 -2.53 17.82 -4.32
N ALA A 301 -1.23 17.72 -4.01
CA ALA A 301 -0.60 18.44 -2.93
C ALA A 301 -0.39 19.92 -3.27
N ARG A 302 -0.67 20.82 -2.33
CA ARG A 302 -0.44 22.27 -2.53
C ARG A 302 1.04 22.64 -2.64
N ARG A 303 1.91 22.00 -1.85
CA ARG A 303 3.36 22.25 -1.80
C ARG A 303 4.15 20.92 -1.75
N PRO A 304 4.13 20.13 -2.84
CA PRO A 304 4.58 18.74 -2.79
C PRO A 304 6.04 18.57 -2.35
N GLN A 305 6.94 19.48 -2.75
CA GLN A 305 8.38 19.41 -2.44
C GLN A 305 8.68 19.44 -0.92
N LYS A 306 7.79 20.03 -0.11
CA LYS A 306 7.94 20.09 1.36
C LYS A 306 6.91 19.22 2.07
N SER A 307 5.69 19.16 1.55
CA SER A 307 4.59 18.44 2.19
C SER A 307 4.74 16.92 2.08
N ILE A 308 5.22 16.38 0.95
CA ILE A 308 5.39 14.93 0.78
C ILE A 308 6.47 14.38 1.74
N PRO A 309 7.70 14.92 1.79
CA PRO A 309 8.72 14.40 2.71
C PRO A 309 8.29 14.47 4.17
N PHE A 310 7.72 15.61 4.58
CA PHE A 310 7.22 15.78 5.93
C PHE A 310 6.14 14.75 6.26
N ALA A 311 5.16 14.58 5.36
CA ALA A 311 4.06 13.66 5.60
C ALA A 311 4.52 12.20 5.66
N VAL A 312 5.40 11.75 4.77
CA VAL A 312 5.93 10.37 4.80
C VAL A 312 6.65 10.08 6.12
N VAL A 313 7.58 10.95 6.54
CA VAL A 313 8.35 10.74 7.78
C VAL A 313 7.45 10.85 9.01
N ALA A 314 6.57 11.85 9.06
CA ALA A 314 5.65 12.03 10.19
C ALA A 314 4.68 10.84 10.32
N SER A 315 4.11 10.36 9.22
CA SER A 315 3.22 9.19 9.23
C SER A 315 3.94 7.94 9.73
N LEU A 316 5.14 7.65 9.21
CA LEU A 316 5.94 6.51 9.64
C LEU A 316 6.30 6.55 11.13
N LEU A 317 6.67 7.72 11.64
CA LEU A 317 6.99 7.89 13.06
C LEU A 317 5.76 7.63 13.96
N VAL A 318 4.61 8.21 13.61
CA VAL A 318 3.36 8.00 14.35
C VAL A 318 2.97 6.52 14.36
N VAL A 319 3.04 5.86 13.21
CA VAL A 319 2.70 4.45 13.03
C VAL A 319 3.66 3.54 13.81
N PHE A 320 4.96 3.84 13.77
CA PHE A 320 5.96 3.11 14.55
C PHE A 320 5.66 3.16 16.06
N LEU A 321 5.38 4.35 16.60
CA LEU A 321 5.06 4.53 18.02
C LEU A 321 3.75 3.82 18.37
N ALA A 322 2.73 3.92 17.51
CA ALA A 322 1.46 3.25 17.69
C ALA A 322 1.62 1.73 17.74
N TYR A 323 2.28 1.11 16.76
CA TYR A 323 2.45 -0.34 16.71
C TYR A 323 3.30 -0.89 17.86
N CYS A 324 4.42 -0.24 18.19
CA CYS A 324 5.24 -0.68 19.31
C CYS A 324 4.50 -0.53 20.64
N GLY A 325 3.83 0.60 20.85
CA GLY A 325 3.06 0.87 22.06
C GLY A 325 1.91 -0.11 22.24
N VAL A 326 1.08 -0.28 21.20
CA VAL A 326 -0.08 -1.17 21.23
C VAL A 326 0.32 -2.63 21.40
N SER A 327 1.34 -3.11 20.67
CA SER A 327 1.79 -4.50 20.78
C SER A 327 2.40 -4.81 22.15
N CYS A 328 3.08 -3.82 22.75
CA CYS A 328 3.62 -3.92 24.10
C CYS A 328 2.49 -4.09 25.13
N VAL A 329 1.50 -3.18 25.13
CA VAL A 329 0.40 -3.27 26.11
C VAL A 329 -0.47 -4.51 25.88
N LEU A 330 -0.73 -4.89 24.62
CA LEU A 330 -1.56 -6.04 24.28
C LEU A 330 -0.98 -7.34 24.86
N THR A 331 0.33 -7.55 24.71
CA THR A 331 1.03 -8.75 25.25
C THR A 331 1.28 -8.68 26.76
N LEU A 332 1.19 -7.50 27.38
CA LEU A 332 1.24 -7.33 28.82
C LEU A 332 -0.12 -7.49 29.50
N MET A 333 -1.23 -7.19 28.81
CA MET A 333 -2.58 -7.31 29.37
C MET A 333 -3.02 -8.77 29.48
N VAL A 334 -2.74 -9.57 28.45
CA VAL A 334 -3.17 -10.98 28.37
C VAL A 334 -2.03 -11.82 27.77
N PRO A 335 -1.83 -13.08 28.24
CA PRO A 335 -0.85 -14.00 27.66
C PRO A 335 -0.98 -14.14 26.13
N TYR A 336 0.16 -14.19 25.44
CA TYR A 336 0.20 -14.20 23.96
C TYR A 336 -0.61 -15.36 23.33
N TYR A 337 -0.64 -16.54 23.96
CA TYR A 337 -1.37 -17.71 23.45
C TYR A 337 -2.90 -17.60 23.58
N MET A 338 -3.41 -16.69 24.43
CA MET A 338 -4.85 -16.48 24.62
C MET A 338 -5.43 -15.47 23.63
N GLN A 339 -4.61 -14.73 22.88
CA GLN A 339 -5.11 -13.67 22.02
C GLN A 339 -6.03 -14.19 20.90
N ASP A 340 -6.98 -13.37 20.48
CA ASP A 340 -7.79 -13.66 19.30
C ASP A 340 -7.06 -13.18 18.04
N GLU A 341 -7.07 -14.00 16.98
CA GLU A 341 -6.34 -13.74 15.74
C GLU A 341 -7.05 -12.70 14.85
N LYS A 342 -8.37 -12.51 15.03
CA LYS A 342 -9.21 -11.64 14.18
C LYS A 342 -9.58 -10.33 14.89
N ALA A 343 -9.83 -10.39 16.20
CA ALA A 343 -10.27 -9.25 17.02
C ALA A 343 -9.61 -9.26 18.41
N PRO A 344 -8.28 -9.06 18.52
CA PRO A 344 -7.55 -9.13 19.78
C PRO A 344 -8.02 -8.10 20.82
N PHE A 345 -8.31 -6.86 20.44
CA PHE A 345 -8.69 -5.82 21.42
C PHE A 345 -10.07 -6.05 22.03
N PRO A 346 -11.15 -6.27 21.26
CA PRO A 346 -12.44 -6.60 21.83
C PRO A 346 -12.37 -7.79 22.78
N PHE A 347 -11.63 -8.84 22.40
CA PHE A 347 -11.40 -10.02 23.22
C PHE A 347 -10.67 -9.70 24.53
N VAL A 348 -9.57 -8.95 24.48
CA VAL A 348 -8.78 -8.60 25.67
C VAL A 348 -9.59 -7.75 26.66
N TYR A 349 -10.37 -6.76 26.20
CA TYR A 349 -11.21 -5.97 27.11
C TYR A 349 -12.38 -6.76 27.69
N ASP A 350 -12.90 -7.75 26.96
CA ASP A 350 -13.91 -8.68 27.47
C ASP A 350 -13.34 -9.52 28.63
N GLN A 351 -12.13 -10.06 28.45
CA GLN A 351 -11.42 -10.83 29.48
C GLN A 351 -11.08 -10.00 30.73
N LEU A 352 -10.83 -8.70 30.56
CA LEU A 352 -10.60 -7.77 31.67
C LEU A 352 -11.89 -7.31 32.36
N GLY A 353 -13.06 -7.71 31.87
CA GLY A 353 -14.36 -7.30 32.39
C GLY A 353 -14.70 -5.83 32.10
N TRP A 354 -14.15 -5.25 31.03
CA TRP A 354 -14.34 -3.83 30.65
C TRP A 354 -15.17 -3.71 29.36
N PRO A 355 -16.49 -4.02 29.39
CA PRO A 355 -17.33 -4.08 28.20
C PRO A 355 -17.47 -2.71 27.50
N TRP A 356 -17.47 -1.61 28.25
CA TRP A 356 -17.51 -0.26 27.65
C TRP A 356 -16.26 0.03 26.81
N ALA A 357 -15.08 -0.44 27.25
CA ALA A 357 -13.81 -0.26 26.53
C ALA A 357 -13.77 -1.13 25.26
N LYS A 358 -14.32 -2.34 25.32
CA LYS A 358 -14.54 -3.21 24.15
C LYS A 358 -15.30 -2.46 23.05
N TYR A 359 -16.43 -1.83 23.36
CA TYR A 359 -17.21 -1.08 22.36
C TYR A 359 -16.48 0.18 21.89
N ALA A 360 -15.84 0.93 22.78
CA ALA A 360 -15.07 2.12 22.40
C ALA A 360 -13.95 1.80 21.40
N VAL A 361 -13.18 0.74 21.66
CA VAL A 361 -12.10 0.31 20.77
C VAL A 361 -12.63 -0.30 19.48
N SER A 362 -13.78 -0.97 19.53
CA SER A 362 -14.45 -1.50 18.33
C SER A 362 -14.87 -0.40 17.36
N VAL A 363 -15.44 0.70 17.86
CA VAL A 363 -15.78 1.87 17.03
C VAL A 363 -14.51 2.47 16.41
N GLY A 364 -13.44 2.60 17.20
CA GLY A 364 -12.15 3.07 16.70
C GLY A 364 -11.55 2.18 15.61
N ALA A 365 -11.59 0.87 15.79
CA ALA A 365 -11.12 -0.10 14.83
C ALA A 365 -11.90 -0.04 13.52
N ILE A 366 -13.24 0.08 13.57
CA ILE A 366 -14.07 0.25 12.37
C ILE A 366 -13.70 1.54 11.65
N CYS A 367 -13.55 2.67 12.37
CA CYS A 367 -13.10 3.93 11.78
C CYS A 367 -11.70 3.78 11.15
N ALA A 368 -10.77 3.10 11.82
CA ALA A 368 -9.42 2.86 11.34
C ALA A 368 -9.41 2.04 10.04
N LEU A 369 -10.17 0.94 10.01
CA LEU A 369 -10.28 0.07 8.83
C LEU A 369 -10.95 0.79 7.66
N CYS A 370 -11.96 1.62 7.91
CA CYS A 370 -12.55 2.49 6.88
C CYS A 370 -11.54 3.52 6.33
N SER A 371 -10.73 4.12 7.21
CA SER A 371 -9.66 5.05 6.81
C SER A 371 -8.59 4.35 5.98
N SER A 372 -8.17 3.15 6.41
CA SER A 372 -7.19 2.33 5.71
C SER A 372 -7.70 1.87 4.35
N LEU A 373 -8.98 1.51 4.25
CA LEU A 373 -9.62 1.13 2.99
C LEU A 373 -9.63 2.30 2.01
N LEU A 374 -9.98 3.51 2.47
CA LEU A 374 -9.88 4.71 1.64
C LEU A 374 -8.44 4.96 1.20
N GLY A 375 -7.48 4.81 2.11
CA GLY A 375 -6.06 4.94 1.82
C GLY A 375 -5.55 3.94 0.77
N ALA A 376 -6.09 2.72 0.73
CA ALA A 376 -5.73 1.68 -0.23
C ALA A 376 -6.38 1.90 -1.60
N VAL A 377 -7.65 2.33 -1.65
CA VAL A 377 -8.38 2.53 -2.92
C VAL A 377 -8.06 3.90 -3.53
N PHE A 378 -7.61 4.88 -2.74
CA PHE A 378 -7.31 6.23 -3.23
C PHE A 378 -6.18 6.26 -4.29
N PRO A 379 -5.02 5.61 -4.13
CA PRO A 379 -3.95 5.62 -5.13
C PRO A 379 -4.32 4.97 -6.47
N LEU A 380 -5.22 4.00 -6.44
CA LEU A 380 -5.48 3.08 -7.54
C LEU A 380 -6.00 3.78 -8.82
N PRO A 381 -7.03 4.66 -8.77
CA PRO A 381 -7.44 5.49 -9.91
C PRO A 381 -6.31 6.33 -10.51
N ARG A 382 -5.37 6.82 -9.68
CA ARG A 382 -4.29 7.73 -10.10
C ARG A 382 -3.20 6.99 -10.86
N ILE A 383 -2.89 5.76 -10.44
CA ILE A 383 -1.94 4.90 -11.15
C ILE A 383 -2.53 4.44 -12.49
N ILE A 384 -3.80 4.01 -12.50
CA ILE A 384 -4.51 3.64 -13.73
C ILE A 384 -4.55 4.83 -14.70
N TYR A 385 -4.85 6.04 -14.20
CA TYR A 385 -4.82 7.26 -15.00
C TYR A 385 -3.42 7.55 -15.56
N ALA A 386 -2.37 7.47 -14.75
CA ALA A 386 -1.00 7.72 -15.19
C ALA A 386 -0.56 6.74 -16.29
N MET A 387 -0.80 5.43 -16.11
CA MET A 387 -0.44 4.41 -17.09
C MET A 387 -1.29 4.48 -18.37
N ALA A 388 -2.58 4.79 -18.27
CA ALA A 388 -3.46 4.96 -19.43
C ALA A 388 -3.11 6.22 -20.24
N SER A 389 -2.70 7.30 -19.55
CA SER A 389 -2.23 8.53 -20.20
C SER A 389 -0.91 8.32 -20.94
N ASP A 390 -0.05 7.43 -20.44
CA ASP A 390 1.20 7.03 -21.08
C ASP A 390 1.00 5.97 -22.19
N GLY A 391 -0.23 5.51 -22.41
CA GLY A 391 -0.56 4.53 -23.46
C GLY A 391 -0.25 3.08 -23.11
N LEU A 392 0.18 2.79 -21.88
CA LEU A 392 0.49 1.44 -21.38
C LEU A 392 -0.76 0.66 -20.95
N LEU A 393 -1.88 1.35 -20.71
CA LEU A 393 -3.20 0.77 -20.47
C LEU A 393 -4.22 1.29 -21.49
N PHE A 394 -5.36 0.60 -21.58
CA PHE A 394 -6.46 1.02 -22.44
C PHE A 394 -6.92 2.44 -22.09
N ARG A 395 -6.98 3.32 -23.10
CA ARG A 395 -7.29 4.75 -22.93
C ARG A 395 -8.63 5.03 -22.22
N PHE A 396 -9.61 4.13 -22.32
CA PHE A 396 -10.91 4.33 -21.68
C PHE A 396 -10.82 4.25 -20.14
N LEU A 397 -9.87 3.50 -19.59
CA LEU A 397 -9.67 3.37 -18.14
C LEU A 397 -9.16 4.66 -17.50
N GLY A 398 -8.37 5.44 -18.25
CA GLY A 398 -7.85 6.75 -17.82
C GLY A 398 -8.76 7.93 -18.18
N ARG A 399 -9.95 7.71 -18.76
CA ARG A 399 -10.82 8.82 -19.14
C ARG A 399 -11.41 9.49 -17.90
N VAL A 400 -10.99 10.72 -17.65
CA VAL A 400 -11.43 11.54 -16.51
C VAL A 400 -12.84 12.09 -16.76
N SER A 401 -13.73 11.96 -15.79
CA SER A 401 -15.08 12.56 -15.83
C SER A 401 -15.01 14.07 -15.65
N ALA A 402 -15.67 14.83 -16.52
CA ALA A 402 -15.71 16.30 -16.43
C ALA A 402 -16.35 16.82 -15.13
N ARG A 403 -17.31 16.06 -14.56
CA ARG A 403 -18.04 16.45 -13.34
C ARG A 403 -17.24 16.18 -12.06
N TYR A 404 -16.57 15.02 -12.01
CA TYR A 404 -15.94 14.53 -10.77
C TYR A 404 -14.41 14.64 -10.79
N GLN A 405 -13.81 14.91 -11.95
CA GLN A 405 -12.36 15.00 -12.15
C GLN A 405 -11.62 13.71 -11.72
N THR A 406 -12.29 12.56 -11.86
CA THR A 406 -11.78 11.22 -11.51
C THR A 406 -12.01 10.23 -12.66
N PRO A 407 -11.17 9.19 -12.81
CA PRO A 407 -11.30 8.17 -13.87
C PRO A 407 -12.30 7.07 -13.46
N LEU A 408 -13.60 7.35 -13.63
CA LEU A 408 -14.69 6.52 -13.09
C LEU A 408 -14.66 5.06 -13.55
N ALA A 409 -14.36 4.80 -14.83
CA ALA A 409 -14.28 3.44 -15.37
C ALA A 409 -13.15 2.63 -14.73
N GLY A 410 -11.97 3.24 -14.55
CA GLY A 410 -10.84 2.63 -13.86
C GLY A 410 -11.18 2.32 -12.39
N THR A 411 -11.81 3.25 -11.68
CA THR A 411 -12.19 3.08 -10.27
C THR A 411 -13.18 1.92 -10.08
N VAL A 412 -14.25 1.87 -10.88
CA VAL A 412 -15.29 0.83 -10.74
C VAL A 412 -14.76 -0.55 -11.13
N LEU A 413 -13.98 -0.63 -12.21
CA LEU A 413 -13.39 -1.91 -12.63
C LEU A 413 -12.40 -2.44 -11.58
N ALA A 414 -11.56 -1.55 -11.04
CA ALA A 414 -10.62 -1.94 -10.00
C ALA A 414 -11.34 -2.36 -8.70
N GLY A 415 -12.40 -1.63 -8.31
CA GLY A 415 -13.27 -2.01 -7.19
C GLY A 415 -13.94 -3.37 -7.36
N LEU A 416 -14.37 -3.70 -8.59
CA LEU A 416 -14.92 -5.01 -8.92
C LEU A 416 -13.87 -6.12 -8.71
N PHE A 417 -12.65 -5.95 -9.23
CA PHE A 417 -11.56 -6.90 -9.02
C PHE A 417 -11.21 -7.04 -7.53
N THR A 418 -11.10 -5.93 -6.80
CA THR A 418 -10.85 -5.94 -5.35
C THR A 418 -11.95 -6.71 -4.60
N GLY A 419 -13.22 -6.47 -4.93
CA GLY A 419 -14.34 -7.19 -4.32
C GLY A 419 -14.29 -8.67 -4.61
N THR A 420 -14.00 -9.07 -5.85
CA THR A 420 -13.88 -10.49 -6.20
C THR A 420 -12.75 -11.17 -5.42
N LEU A 421 -11.59 -10.50 -5.25
CA LEU A 421 -10.52 -11.06 -4.43
C LEU A 421 -10.90 -11.17 -2.95
N ALA A 422 -11.50 -10.12 -2.37
CA ALA A 422 -11.94 -10.11 -0.97
C ALA A 422 -13.02 -11.17 -0.70
N MET A 423 -13.86 -11.47 -1.69
CA MET A 423 -14.88 -12.51 -1.61
C MET A 423 -14.26 -13.91 -1.55
N ILE A 424 -13.19 -14.16 -2.31
CA ILE A 424 -12.68 -15.51 -2.60
C ILE A 424 -11.49 -15.91 -1.72
N PHE A 425 -10.65 -14.97 -1.28
CA PHE A 425 -9.41 -15.27 -0.56
C PHE A 425 -9.51 -14.99 0.94
N GLU A 426 -8.70 -15.72 1.73
CA GLU A 426 -8.54 -15.48 3.17
C GLU A 426 -7.62 -14.27 3.42
N LEU A 427 -7.80 -13.62 4.57
CA LEU A 427 -7.05 -12.42 4.94
C LEU A 427 -5.52 -12.64 4.91
N GLU A 428 -5.05 -13.75 5.48
CA GLU A 428 -3.62 -14.09 5.56
C GLU A 428 -2.96 -14.17 4.17
N GLN A 429 -3.64 -14.78 3.20
CA GLN A 429 -3.14 -14.91 1.84
C GLN A 429 -3.01 -13.56 1.14
N LEU A 430 -4.01 -12.68 1.34
CA LEU A 430 -3.98 -11.32 0.82
C LEU A 430 -2.82 -10.50 1.43
N ILE A 431 -2.58 -10.63 2.73
CA ILE A 431 -1.46 -9.98 3.44
C ILE A 431 -0.11 -10.42 2.87
N HIS A 432 0.10 -11.73 2.71
CA HIS A 432 1.37 -12.25 2.18
C HIS A 432 1.60 -11.84 0.73
N MET A 433 0.57 -11.94 -0.11
CA MET A 433 0.68 -11.57 -1.53
C MET A 433 0.96 -10.06 -1.70
N MET A 434 0.30 -9.21 -0.90
CA MET A 434 0.56 -7.77 -0.89
C MET A 434 2.00 -7.47 -0.47
N SER A 435 2.47 -8.07 0.63
CA SER A 435 3.80 -7.80 1.19
C SER A 435 4.93 -8.08 0.19
N ILE A 436 4.81 -9.17 -0.59
CA ILE A 436 5.79 -9.52 -1.64
C ILE A 436 5.81 -8.45 -2.74
N GLY A 437 4.63 -8.00 -3.21
CA GLY A 437 4.51 -6.96 -4.23
C GLY A 437 5.10 -5.63 -3.77
N THR A 438 4.79 -5.21 -2.55
CA THR A 438 5.29 -3.94 -1.98
C THR A 438 6.81 -3.95 -1.79
N LEU A 439 7.38 -5.06 -1.30
CA LEU A 439 8.83 -5.18 -1.13
C LEU A 439 9.57 -5.01 -2.45
N LEU A 440 9.02 -5.55 -3.54
CA LEU A 440 9.56 -5.37 -4.89
C LEU A 440 9.49 -3.89 -5.33
N ALA A 441 8.36 -3.22 -5.09
CA ALA A 441 8.21 -1.80 -5.39
C ALA A 441 9.19 -0.93 -4.58
N TYR A 442 9.34 -1.19 -3.28
CA TYR A 442 10.21 -0.42 -2.39
C TYR A 442 11.68 -0.60 -2.73
N SER A 443 12.09 -1.83 -3.04
CA SER A 443 13.45 -2.14 -3.50
C SER A 443 13.77 -1.44 -4.82
N MET A 444 12.79 -1.34 -5.72
CA MET A 444 12.94 -0.61 -6.98
C MET A 444 13.12 0.89 -6.74
N VAL A 445 12.31 1.52 -5.88
CA VAL A 445 12.45 2.95 -5.57
C VAL A 445 13.80 3.26 -4.92
N ALA A 446 14.26 2.42 -3.99
CA ALA A 446 15.60 2.54 -3.42
C ALA A 446 16.69 2.47 -4.51
N SER A 447 16.55 1.55 -5.46
CA SER A 447 17.45 1.43 -6.62
C SER A 447 17.42 2.66 -7.52
N CYS A 448 16.22 3.22 -7.79
CA CYS A 448 16.07 4.46 -8.56
C CYS A 448 16.78 5.65 -7.88
N VAL A 449 16.68 5.79 -6.55
CA VAL A 449 17.38 6.85 -5.81
C VAL A 449 18.90 6.71 -5.95
N MET A 450 19.43 5.48 -5.87
CA MET A 450 20.85 5.23 -6.08
C MET A 450 21.28 5.59 -7.51
N LEU A 451 20.55 5.12 -8.52
CA LEU A 451 20.85 5.42 -9.94
C LEU A 451 20.88 6.93 -10.22
N LEU A 452 19.90 7.68 -9.71
CA LEU A 452 19.82 9.13 -9.89
C LEU A 452 21.01 9.87 -9.25
N ARG A 453 21.60 9.34 -8.18
CA ARG A 453 22.83 9.90 -7.58
C ARG A 453 24.08 9.64 -8.41
N TYR A 454 24.15 8.51 -9.11
CA TYR A 454 25.32 8.16 -9.93
C TYR A 454 25.28 8.82 -11.32
N GLU A 455 24.12 8.94 -11.97
CA GLU A 455 24.02 9.62 -13.27
C GLU A 455 24.40 11.11 -13.20
N ARG A 456 24.03 11.81 -12.12
CA ARG A 456 24.37 13.24 -11.92
C ARG A 456 25.87 13.55 -11.75
N ARG A 457 26.74 12.55 -11.61
CA ARG A 457 28.19 12.77 -11.55
C ARG A 457 28.85 12.85 -12.93
N TYR A 458 28.10 12.63 -14.01
CA TYR A 458 28.60 12.64 -15.39
C TYR A 458 28.14 13.85 -16.23
N ASP A 459 27.34 14.75 -15.67
CA ASP A 459 27.05 16.09 -16.20
C ASP A 459 27.81 17.15 -15.40
#